data_AF-A0A1Y3V169-F1
#
_entry.id   AF-A0A1Y3V169-F1
#
_cell.length_a   1.000
_cell.length_b   1.000
_cell.length_c   1.000
_cell.angle_alpha   90.00
_cell.angle_beta   90.00
_cell.angle_gamma   90.00
#
_symmetry.space_group_name_H-M   'P 1'
#
loop_
_entity.id
_entity.type
_entity.pdbx_description
1 polymer ?
#
loop_
_entity_poly.entity_id
_entity_poly.type
_entity_poly.pdbx_seq_one_letter_code
_entity_poly.pdbx_strand_id
1 'polypeptide(L)'
;MINNTPVSVAEKIMGTNFLGPKQANMLLVHMSKEQILEVEAPEVNYDEETLRNNASDCILVYGTDALDILDIRNFFGVDPEASEPCFYNQDWYMSEEFIRRRMDNKWYLIKKNVLENTRAVMPLDIIATGVKFPSAILCVYSFFAYFVAYGEMLWYHDFVWCEDVDHNGDRIYVAKYHDVDGINKNGFSIHRHLALKSCYASVNIY
;
A
#
# COMPACT_ATOMS: atom_id res chain seq x y z
N MET A 1 6.32 28.17 9.78
CA MET A 1 7.39 27.68 8.89
C MET A 1 7.07 26.22 8.63
N ILE A 2 6.97 25.80 7.37
CA ILE A 2 6.89 24.36 7.07
C ILE A 2 8.31 23.85 7.31
N ASN A 3 8.49 23.06 8.35
CA ASN A 3 9.80 22.50 8.68
C ASN A 3 10.03 21.30 7.77
N ASN A 4 10.68 21.55 6.63
CA ASN A 4 11.08 20.49 5.71
C ASN A 4 12.40 19.85 6.16
N THR A 5 12.55 18.55 5.87
CA THR A 5 13.81 17.82 6.09
C THR A 5 14.48 17.53 4.74
N PRO A 6 15.79 17.78 4.57
CA PRO A 6 16.50 17.35 3.39
C PRO A 6 16.42 15.82 3.21
N VAL A 7 16.24 15.36 1.98
CA VAL A 7 16.07 13.92 1.67
C VAL A 7 17.21 13.07 2.24
N SER A 8 18.46 13.54 2.14
CA SER A 8 19.64 12.84 2.66
C SER A 8 19.64 12.73 4.19
N VAL A 9 19.05 13.68 4.91
CA VAL A 9 18.90 13.63 6.36
C VAL A 9 17.78 12.67 6.73
N ALA A 10 16.65 12.73 6.02
CA ALA A 10 15.52 11.83 6.22
C ALA A 10 15.90 10.36 5.98
N GLU A 11 16.63 10.05 4.90
CA GLU A 11 17.16 8.72 4.63
C GLU A 11 18.01 8.21 5.80
N LYS A 12 18.85 9.08 6.37
CA LYS A 12 19.72 8.72 7.50
C LYS A 12 18.94 8.48 8.79
N ILE A 13 17.85 9.21 9.02
CA ILE A 13 16.95 9.02 10.18
C ILE A 13 16.16 7.72 10.04
N MET A 14 15.59 7.49 8.86
CA MET A 14 14.64 6.41 8.61
C MET A 14 15.33 5.05 8.34
N GLY A 15 16.59 5.05 7.89
CA GLY A 15 17.37 3.82 7.69
C GLY A 15 16.73 2.89 6.66
N THR A 16 16.46 1.64 7.03
CA THR A 16 15.76 0.68 6.16
C THR A 16 14.27 0.98 6.02
N ASN A 17 13.69 1.84 6.86
CA ASN A 17 12.30 2.29 6.75
C ASN A 17 12.17 3.52 5.83
N PHE A 18 12.88 3.50 4.70
CA PHE A 18 12.94 4.59 3.74
C PHE A 18 12.76 4.06 2.32
N LEU A 19 11.88 4.66 1.54
CA LEU A 19 11.72 4.40 0.11
C LEU A 19 11.81 5.72 -0.63
N GLY A 20 13.01 6.19 -0.92
CA GLY A 20 13.25 7.42 -1.64
C GLY A 20 13.26 7.26 -3.17
N PRO A 21 13.60 8.32 -3.91
CA PRO A 21 13.68 8.31 -5.37
C PRO A 21 14.58 7.18 -5.93
N LYS A 22 15.68 6.89 -5.23
CA LYS A 22 16.57 5.77 -5.58
C LYS A 22 15.87 4.42 -5.49
N GLN A 23 15.14 4.15 -4.40
CA GLN A 23 14.37 2.90 -4.23
C GLN A 23 13.20 2.82 -5.24
N ALA A 24 12.55 3.96 -5.52
CA ALA A 24 11.55 4.05 -6.59
C ALA A 24 12.16 3.63 -7.95
N ASN A 25 13.34 4.14 -8.28
CA ASN A 25 14.07 3.78 -9.49
C ASN A 25 14.49 2.30 -9.52
N MET A 26 14.76 1.66 -8.39
CA MET A 26 15.00 0.21 -8.35
C MET A 26 13.77 -0.57 -8.84
N LEU A 27 12.57 -0.21 -8.36
CA LEU A 27 11.32 -0.81 -8.82
C LEU A 27 11.07 -0.53 -10.31
N LEU A 28 11.23 0.72 -10.75
CA LEU A 28 11.01 1.10 -12.15
C LEU A 28 11.95 0.34 -13.11
N VAL A 29 13.24 0.26 -12.77
CA VAL A 29 14.21 -0.53 -13.56
C VAL A 29 13.85 -2.00 -13.56
N HIS A 30 13.47 -2.56 -12.42
CA HIS A 30 13.03 -3.95 -12.33
C HIS A 30 11.86 -4.22 -13.28
N MET A 31 10.92 -3.28 -13.37
CA MET A 31 9.76 -3.31 -14.27
C MET A 31 10.06 -2.89 -15.71
N SER A 32 11.33 -2.60 -16.06
CA SER A 32 11.74 -2.07 -17.37
C SER A 32 10.99 -0.78 -17.77
N LYS A 33 10.71 0.09 -16.79
CA LYS A 33 10.08 1.40 -16.97
C LYS A 33 11.13 2.52 -16.94
N GLU A 34 10.75 3.69 -17.45
CA GLU A 34 11.60 4.89 -17.39
C GLU A 34 11.84 5.30 -15.93
N GLN A 35 13.07 5.70 -15.64
CA GLN A 35 13.48 6.18 -14.33
C GLN A 35 12.98 7.60 -14.09
N ILE A 36 12.70 7.93 -12.84
CA ILE A 36 12.47 9.31 -12.42
C ILE A 36 13.80 10.02 -12.18
N LEU A 37 13.81 11.34 -12.38
CA LEU A 37 14.93 12.19 -12.05
C LEU A 37 14.95 12.46 -10.54
N GLU A 38 15.92 11.91 -9.82
CA GLU A 38 16.00 12.05 -8.36
C GLU A 38 16.09 13.51 -7.90
N VAL A 39 16.65 14.39 -8.75
CA VAL A 39 16.77 15.83 -8.49
C VAL A 39 15.45 16.59 -8.52
N GLU A 40 14.40 15.99 -9.10
CA GLU A 40 13.06 16.59 -9.16
C GLU A 40 12.18 16.20 -7.97
N ALA A 41 12.65 15.29 -7.12
CA ALA A 41 11.92 14.91 -5.91
C ALA A 41 11.82 16.11 -4.96
N PRO A 42 10.62 16.49 -4.49
CA PRO A 42 10.44 17.55 -3.52
C PRO A 42 11.15 17.23 -2.20
N GLU A 43 11.39 18.26 -1.40
CA GLU A 43 11.83 18.09 -0.02
C GLU A 43 10.82 17.27 0.81
N VAL A 44 11.32 16.62 1.86
CA VAL A 44 10.47 15.86 2.77
C VAL A 44 9.62 16.82 3.59
N ASN A 45 8.31 16.69 3.49
CA ASN A 45 7.30 17.53 4.15
C ASN A 45 7.05 17.14 5.63
N TYR A 46 8.02 16.50 6.27
CA TYR A 46 8.04 16.15 7.69
C TYR A 46 9.32 16.68 8.31
N ASP A 47 9.23 17.21 9.52
CA ASP A 47 10.41 17.65 10.27
C ASP A 47 11.21 16.48 10.85
N GLU A 48 12.46 16.75 11.20
CA GLU A 48 13.36 15.72 11.74
C GLU A 48 12.81 15.07 13.01
N GLU A 49 12.13 15.83 13.87
CA GLU A 49 11.56 15.31 15.12
C GLU A 49 10.46 14.28 14.84
N THR A 50 9.55 14.61 13.92
CA THR A 50 8.49 13.70 13.44
C THR A 50 9.09 12.43 12.87
N LEU A 51 10.12 12.55 12.03
CA LEU A 51 10.79 11.40 11.45
C LEU A 51 11.46 10.53 12.52
N ARG A 52 12.22 11.12 13.45
CA ARG A 52 12.88 10.39 14.55
C ARG A 52 11.89 9.66 15.44
N ASN A 53 10.77 10.30 15.76
CA ASN A 53 9.73 9.72 16.62
C ASN A 53 8.99 8.54 15.95
N ASN A 54 9.02 8.45 14.62
CA ASN A 54 8.32 7.42 13.85
C ASN A 54 9.25 6.44 13.13
N ALA A 55 10.57 6.63 13.19
CA ALA A 55 11.55 5.89 12.39
C ALA A 55 11.53 4.37 12.62
N SER A 56 11.12 3.91 13.81
CA SER A 56 11.05 2.48 14.13
C SER A 56 9.77 1.78 13.65
N ASP A 57 8.72 2.53 13.37
CA ASP A 57 7.37 1.97 13.15
C ASP A 57 6.69 2.47 11.87
N CYS A 58 7.24 3.48 11.22
CA CYS A 58 6.75 4.00 9.95
C CYS A 58 7.83 3.90 8.87
N ILE A 59 7.39 3.74 7.63
CA ILE A 59 8.21 3.85 6.42
C ILE A 59 7.94 5.22 5.80
N LEU A 60 9.01 5.95 5.49
CA LEU A 60 8.94 7.18 4.72
C LEU A 60 9.02 6.84 3.23
N VAL A 61 7.96 7.12 2.48
CA VAL A 61 7.78 6.68 1.09
C VAL A 61 7.69 7.89 0.18
N TYR A 62 8.57 7.98 -0.80
CA TYR A 62 8.44 8.87 -1.94
C TYR A 62 7.46 8.26 -2.93
N GLY A 63 6.31 8.92 -3.10
CA GLY A 63 5.34 8.58 -4.13
C GLY A 63 5.80 9.04 -5.50
N THR A 64 5.53 8.22 -6.51
CA THR A 64 5.74 8.53 -7.92
C THR A 64 4.46 8.27 -8.70
N ASP A 65 4.13 9.17 -9.64
CA ASP A 65 3.00 9.01 -10.55
C ASP A 65 3.32 8.10 -11.75
N ALA A 66 4.52 7.51 -11.81
CA ALA A 66 4.98 6.66 -12.91
C ALA A 66 4.20 5.34 -13.05
N LEU A 67 3.58 4.85 -11.97
CA LEU A 67 2.93 3.53 -11.91
C LEU A 67 1.51 3.65 -11.35
N ASP A 68 0.61 2.81 -11.89
CA ASP A 68 -0.67 2.46 -11.24
C ASP A 68 -0.64 1.01 -10.73
N ILE A 69 -1.72 0.55 -10.08
CA ILE A 69 -1.79 -0.84 -9.55
C ILE A 69 -1.73 -1.84 -10.70
N LEU A 70 -2.33 -1.51 -11.84
CA LEU A 70 -2.39 -2.41 -12.97
C LEU A 70 -1.01 -2.61 -13.63
N ASP A 71 -0.20 -1.56 -13.73
CA ASP A 71 1.20 -1.64 -14.18
C ASP A 71 1.99 -2.65 -13.33
N ILE A 72 1.86 -2.54 -11.99
CA ILE A 72 2.56 -3.40 -11.04
C ILE A 72 2.04 -4.84 -11.14
N ARG A 73 0.71 -5.03 -11.19
CA ARG A 73 0.09 -6.36 -11.34
C ARG A 73 0.47 -7.05 -12.63
N ASN A 74 0.49 -6.32 -13.75
CA ASN A 74 0.82 -6.91 -15.05
C ASN A 74 2.28 -7.37 -15.11
N PHE A 75 3.18 -6.72 -14.35
CA PHE A 75 4.58 -7.12 -14.27
C PHE A 75 4.80 -8.31 -13.32
N PHE A 76 4.35 -8.21 -12.07
CA PHE A 76 4.56 -9.25 -11.05
C PHE A 76 3.65 -10.48 -11.23
N GLY A 77 2.57 -10.34 -12.00
CA GLY A 77 1.65 -11.43 -12.31
C GLY A 77 0.79 -11.85 -11.11
N VAL A 78 0.18 -13.02 -11.26
CA VAL A 78 -0.79 -13.60 -10.29
C VAL A 78 -0.54 -15.07 -9.99
N ASP A 79 0.56 -15.63 -10.49
CA ASP A 79 0.89 -17.05 -10.32
C ASP A 79 2.12 -17.18 -9.41
N PRO A 80 1.93 -17.55 -8.13
CA PRO A 80 3.04 -17.66 -7.18
C PRO A 80 3.99 -18.81 -7.52
N GLU A 81 3.58 -19.79 -8.33
CA GLU A 81 4.47 -20.85 -8.82
C GLU A 81 5.42 -20.34 -9.92
N ALA A 82 5.05 -19.24 -10.59
CA ALA A 82 5.88 -18.63 -11.63
C ALA A 82 6.86 -17.61 -11.04
N SER A 83 6.40 -16.74 -10.12
CA SER A 83 7.24 -15.75 -9.47
C SER A 83 6.61 -15.24 -8.18
N GLU A 84 7.45 -14.95 -7.18
CA GLU A 84 7.06 -14.23 -5.97
C GLU A 84 7.94 -12.99 -5.75
N PRO A 85 7.35 -11.87 -5.26
CA PRO A 85 5.95 -11.69 -4.95
C PRO A 85 5.07 -11.54 -6.19
N CYS A 86 3.82 -12.00 -6.10
CA CYS A 86 2.78 -11.75 -7.10
C CYS A 86 1.51 -11.20 -6.45
N PHE A 87 0.49 -10.89 -7.24
CA PHE A 87 -0.85 -10.59 -6.72
C PHE A 87 -1.64 -11.89 -6.51
N TYR A 88 -2.62 -11.87 -5.61
CA TYR A 88 -3.60 -12.94 -5.54
C TYR A 88 -4.52 -12.87 -6.77
N ASN A 89 -4.82 -14.03 -7.36
CA ASN A 89 -5.53 -14.12 -8.63
C ASN A 89 -7.03 -13.79 -8.50
N GLN A 90 -7.34 -12.50 -8.64
CA GLN A 90 -8.69 -11.94 -8.66
C GLN A 90 -8.83 -10.98 -9.85
N ASP A 91 -10.04 -10.94 -10.41
CA ASP A 91 -10.40 -10.12 -11.56
C ASP A 91 -11.51 -9.11 -11.28
N TRP A 92 -12.20 -9.22 -10.14
CA TRP A 92 -13.35 -8.37 -9.79
C TRP A 92 -13.04 -6.88 -9.82
N TYR A 93 -11.81 -6.49 -9.48
CA TYR A 93 -11.39 -5.08 -9.41
C TYR A 93 -10.86 -4.53 -10.73
N MET A 94 -10.72 -5.35 -11.79
CA MET A 94 -10.02 -4.97 -13.01
C MET A 94 -10.71 -3.83 -13.80
N SER A 95 -11.98 -3.56 -13.52
CA SER A 95 -12.75 -2.46 -14.07
C SER A 95 -12.93 -1.27 -13.12
N GLU A 96 -12.40 -1.34 -11.90
CA GLU A 96 -12.59 -0.30 -10.88
C GLU A 96 -11.61 0.86 -11.08
N GLU A 97 -12.06 2.09 -10.85
CA GLU A 97 -11.24 3.28 -11.12
C GLU A 97 -9.97 3.35 -10.25
N PHE A 98 -10.03 2.85 -9.01
CA PHE A 98 -8.92 2.97 -8.06
C PHE A 98 -7.66 2.23 -8.52
N ILE A 99 -7.76 1.22 -9.39
CA ILE A 99 -6.57 0.49 -9.87
C ILE A 99 -5.73 1.30 -10.86
N ARG A 100 -6.35 2.32 -11.49
CA ARG A 100 -5.71 3.24 -12.43
C ARG A 100 -5.25 4.53 -11.77
N ARG A 101 -5.58 4.72 -10.49
CA ARG A 101 -5.11 5.86 -9.69
C ARG A 101 -3.59 5.78 -9.56
N ARG A 102 -2.94 6.92 -9.79
CA ARG A 102 -1.51 7.13 -9.58
C ARG A 102 -1.28 7.87 -8.26
N MET A 103 -0.09 7.72 -7.68
CA MET A 103 0.28 8.50 -6.50
C MET A 103 0.62 9.93 -6.87
N ASP A 104 0.60 10.83 -5.89
CA ASP A 104 1.18 12.15 -6.06
C ASP A 104 2.70 12.07 -5.87
N ASN A 105 3.43 12.93 -6.59
CA ASN A 105 4.89 13.10 -6.43
C ASN A 105 5.21 13.85 -5.13
N LYS A 106 5.04 13.17 -3.97
CA LYS A 106 5.24 13.71 -2.62
C LYS A 106 5.64 12.62 -1.63
N TRP A 107 5.96 13.02 -0.40
CA TRP A 107 6.34 12.10 0.67
C TRP A 107 5.16 11.69 1.54
N TYR A 108 5.10 10.39 1.83
CA TYR A 108 4.10 9.74 2.67
C TYR A 108 4.79 9.07 3.85
N LEU A 109 4.20 9.14 5.03
CA LEU A 109 4.65 8.41 6.20
C LEU A 109 3.59 7.36 6.55
N ILE A 110 3.90 6.09 6.32
CA ILE A 110 2.96 4.97 6.48
C ILE A 110 3.45 4.02 7.56
N LYS A 111 2.54 3.51 8.41
CA LYS A 111 2.88 2.52 9.44
C LYS A 111 3.35 1.19 8.80
N LYS A 112 4.46 0.66 9.29
CA LYS A 112 4.99 -0.66 8.90
C LYS A 112 4.16 -1.79 9.52
N ASN A 113 3.71 -1.60 10.76
CA ASN A 113 2.88 -2.56 11.49
C ASN A 113 1.41 -2.10 11.53
N VAL A 114 0.47 -3.04 11.58
CA VAL A 114 -0.94 -2.71 11.74
C VAL A 114 -1.26 -2.21 13.15
N LEU A 115 -2.32 -1.42 13.28
CA LEU A 115 -2.81 -0.94 14.57
C LEU A 115 -3.60 -2.06 15.26
N GLU A 116 -3.00 -2.70 16.27
CA GLU A 116 -3.59 -3.87 16.94
C GLU A 116 -5.02 -3.65 17.47
N ASN A 117 -5.31 -2.46 17.97
CA ASN A 117 -6.65 -2.08 18.46
C ASN A 117 -7.71 -1.92 17.36
N THR A 118 -7.35 -2.10 16.09
CA THR A 118 -8.27 -2.01 14.93
C THR A 118 -8.61 -3.37 14.32
N ARG A 119 -8.00 -4.46 14.81
CA ARG A 119 -8.29 -5.81 14.32
C ARG A 119 -9.76 -6.18 14.53
N ALA A 120 -10.39 -6.69 13.48
CA ALA A 120 -11.81 -7.08 13.46
C ALA A 120 -12.78 -5.94 13.85
N VAL A 121 -12.38 -4.69 13.65
CA VAL A 121 -13.24 -3.51 13.85
C VAL A 121 -13.74 -3.00 12.49
N MET A 122 -14.99 -2.53 12.44
CA MET A 122 -15.57 -1.97 11.22
C MET A 122 -14.82 -0.69 10.78
N PRO A 123 -14.64 -0.47 9.48
CA PRO A 123 -13.84 0.66 8.97
C PRO A 123 -14.38 2.03 9.42
N LEU A 124 -15.70 2.19 9.52
CA LEU A 124 -16.32 3.44 9.97
C LEU A 124 -16.00 3.76 11.44
N ASP A 125 -15.99 2.75 12.30
CA ASP A 125 -15.65 2.91 13.72
C ASP A 125 -14.17 3.26 13.88
N ILE A 126 -13.28 2.67 13.07
CA ILE A 126 -11.86 3.01 13.06
C ILE A 126 -11.67 4.47 12.62
N ILE A 127 -12.32 4.91 11.54
CA ILE A 127 -12.23 6.30 11.06
C ILE A 127 -12.73 7.29 12.12
N ALA A 128 -13.78 6.93 12.88
CA ALA A 128 -14.31 7.76 13.96
C ALA A 128 -13.29 8.01 15.09
N THR A 129 -12.24 7.18 15.22
CA THR A 129 -11.13 7.41 16.16
C THR A 129 -10.07 8.39 15.64
N GLY A 130 -10.21 8.89 14.41
CA GLY A 130 -9.27 9.81 13.76
C GLY A 130 -8.18 9.11 12.93
N VAL A 131 -8.23 7.77 12.80
CA VAL A 131 -7.34 7.02 11.91
C VAL A 131 -7.66 7.37 10.45
N LYS A 132 -6.60 7.64 9.68
CA LYS A 132 -6.68 7.86 8.23
C LYS A 132 -6.16 6.62 7.51
N PHE A 133 -6.93 6.13 6.54
CA PHE A 133 -6.51 5.01 5.72
C PHE A 133 -5.60 5.47 4.57
N PRO A 134 -4.56 4.69 4.22
CA PRO A 134 -3.78 4.92 3.00
C PRO A 134 -4.61 4.62 1.75
N SER A 135 -4.17 5.08 0.59
CA SER A 135 -4.73 4.58 -0.67
C SER A 135 -4.19 3.18 -0.99
N ALA A 136 -4.96 2.40 -1.75
CA ALA A 136 -4.59 1.08 -2.22
C ALA A 136 -3.29 1.13 -3.04
N ILE A 137 -3.13 2.14 -3.91
CA ILE A 137 -1.90 2.34 -4.68
C ILE A 137 -0.70 2.62 -3.76
N LEU A 138 -0.85 3.41 -2.68
CA LEU A 138 0.24 3.64 -1.73
C LEU A 138 0.66 2.33 -1.06
N CYS A 139 -0.28 1.48 -0.65
CA CYS A 139 0.02 0.17 -0.06
C CYS A 139 0.71 -0.76 -1.07
N VAL A 140 0.15 -0.91 -2.27
CA VAL A 140 0.72 -1.76 -3.34
C VAL A 140 2.14 -1.31 -3.67
N TYR A 141 2.32 -0.02 -3.99
CA TYR A 141 3.62 0.54 -4.33
C TYR A 141 4.62 0.33 -3.20
N SER A 142 4.24 0.62 -1.94
CA SER A 142 5.11 0.44 -0.79
C SER A 142 5.53 -1.02 -0.63
N PHE A 143 4.61 -1.98 -0.75
CA PHE A 143 4.92 -3.40 -0.64
C PHE A 143 5.96 -3.84 -1.68
N PHE A 144 5.72 -3.59 -2.96
CA PHE A 144 6.59 -4.06 -4.04
C PHE A 144 7.91 -3.30 -4.11
N ALA A 145 7.91 -1.98 -3.89
CA ALA A 145 9.15 -1.20 -3.83
C ALA A 145 10.02 -1.63 -2.64
N TYR A 146 9.40 -1.89 -1.48
CA TYR A 146 10.12 -2.37 -0.29
C TYR A 146 10.69 -3.76 -0.48
N PHE A 147 9.95 -4.68 -1.11
CA PHE A 147 10.47 -5.98 -1.48
C PHE A 147 11.66 -5.88 -2.44
N VAL A 148 11.56 -5.09 -3.51
CA VAL A 148 12.66 -4.94 -4.48
C VAL A 148 13.90 -4.30 -3.83
N ALA A 149 13.72 -3.32 -2.93
CA ALA A 149 14.82 -2.63 -2.29
C ALA A 149 15.48 -3.44 -1.16
N TYR A 150 14.69 -4.21 -0.39
CA TYR A 150 15.13 -4.78 0.88
C TYR A 150 14.86 -6.29 1.03
N GLY A 151 14.14 -6.92 0.11
CA GLY A 151 13.83 -8.35 0.13
C GLY A 151 12.80 -8.78 1.18
N GLU A 152 12.12 -7.82 1.82
CA GLU A 152 11.13 -8.07 2.88
C GLU A 152 9.71 -7.76 2.37
N MET A 153 8.74 -8.60 2.73
CA MET A 153 7.33 -8.43 2.36
C MET A 153 6.55 -7.76 3.49
N LEU A 154 5.95 -6.59 3.21
CA LEU A 154 5.18 -5.84 4.19
C LEU A 154 3.81 -6.48 4.46
N TRP A 155 3.29 -6.35 5.69
CA TRP A 155 1.95 -6.81 6.08
C TRP A 155 1.68 -8.27 5.67
N TYR A 156 2.67 -9.13 5.86
CA TYR A 156 2.71 -10.50 5.32
C TYR A 156 1.48 -11.34 5.70
N HIS A 157 0.89 -11.12 6.88
CA HIS A 157 -0.30 -11.82 7.37
C HIS A 157 -1.51 -10.92 7.60
N ASP A 158 -1.42 -9.64 7.27
CA ASP A 158 -2.39 -8.63 7.68
C ASP A 158 -3.06 -7.96 6.48
N PHE A 159 -4.38 -7.80 6.57
CA PHE A 159 -5.10 -6.91 5.67
C PHE A 159 -4.99 -5.45 6.16
N VAL A 160 -4.82 -4.53 5.21
CA VAL A 160 -4.75 -3.09 5.47
C VAL A 160 -5.95 -2.41 4.82
N TRP A 161 -6.74 -1.69 5.61
CA TRP A 161 -7.85 -0.88 5.11
C TRP A 161 -7.35 0.28 4.25
N CYS A 162 -8.05 0.56 3.15
CA CYS A 162 -7.73 1.66 2.25
C CYS A 162 -8.83 2.72 2.20
N GLU A 163 -8.47 3.96 1.86
CA GLU A 163 -9.44 5.04 1.64
C GLU A 163 -10.27 4.87 0.37
N ASP A 164 -9.85 3.99 -0.53
CA ASP A 164 -10.55 3.71 -1.78
C ASP A 164 -11.85 2.93 -1.54
N VAL A 165 -12.79 3.12 -2.47
CA VAL A 165 -14.04 2.37 -2.58
C VAL A 165 -14.22 1.94 -4.04
N ASP A 166 -14.94 0.85 -4.26
CA ASP A 166 -15.37 0.46 -5.61
C ASP A 166 -16.59 1.28 -6.07
N HIS A 167 -17.08 1.04 -7.30
CA HIS A 167 -18.28 1.70 -7.84
C HIS A 167 -19.55 1.49 -6.99
N ASN A 168 -19.56 0.49 -6.11
CA ASN A 168 -20.63 0.18 -5.20
C ASN A 168 -20.53 0.93 -3.86
N GLY A 169 -19.42 1.63 -3.61
CA GLY A 169 -19.12 2.21 -2.31
C GLY A 169 -18.57 1.19 -1.30
N ASP A 170 -18.21 -0.01 -1.75
CA ASP A 170 -17.63 -1.05 -0.89
C ASP A 170 -16.19 -0.69 -0.58
N ARG A 171 -15.80 -0.82 0.69
CA ARG A 171 -14.50 -0.36 1.20
C ARG A 171 -13.38 -1.30 0.77
N ILE A 172 -12.32 -0.77 0.17
CA ILE A 172 -11.17 -1.57 -0.26
C ILE A 172 -10.24 -1.90 0.92
N TYR A 173 -9.69 -3.11 0.91
CA TYR A 173 -8.57 -3.51 1.75
C TYR A 173 -7.61 -4.43 0.99
N VAL A 174 -6.33 -4.39 1.35
CA VAL A 174 -5.25 -5.01 0.57
C VAL A 174 -4.23 -5.75 1.45
N ALA A 175 -3.20 -6.32 0.82
CA ALA A 175 -2.07 -7.04 1.43
C ALA A 175 -2.39 -8.51 1.79
N LYS A 176 -2.24 -8.94 3.05
CA LYS A 176 -2.28 -10.34 3.49
C LYS A 176 -1.66 -11.30 2.46
N TYR A 177 -0.35 -11.20 2.27
CA TYR A 177 0.36 -11.95 1.24
C TYR A 177 0.30 -13.48 1.47
N HIS A 178 0.42 -13.92 2.72
CA HIS A 178 0.44 -15.32 3.11
C HIS A 178 -0.74 -15.64 4.05
N ASP A 179 -1.49 -16.68 3.67
CA ASP A 179 -2.59 -17.20 4.45
C ASP A 179 -2.09 -18.17 5.53
N VAL A 180 -2.28 -17.81 6.81
CA VAL A 180 -1.78 -18.60 7.95
C VAL A 180 -2.38 -20.01 7.98
N ASP A 181 -3.62 -20.17 7.49
CA ASP A 181 -4.31 -21.47 7.43
C ASP A 181 -3.85 -22.34 6.24
N GLY A 182 -3.06 -21.78 5.31
CA GLY A 182 -2.55 -22.49 4.14
C GLY A 182 -3.62 -22.94 3.14
N ILE A 183 -4.84 -22.41 3.24
CA ILE A 183 -5.96 -22.75 2.34
C ILE A 183 -5.79 -22.01 1.01
N ASN A 184 -5.43 -20.74 1.08
CA ASN A 184 -5.23 -19.90 -0.10
C ASN A 184 -3.77 -19.93 -0.56
N LYS A 185 -3.58 -19.81 -1.87
CA LYS A 185 -2.24 -19.57 -2.45
C LYS A 185 -1.72 -18.20 -2.00
N ASN A 186 -0.39 -18.07 -1.97
CA ASN A 186 0.27 -16.80 -1.74
C ASN A 186 -0.09 -15.76 -2.80
N GLY A 187 -0.10 -14.49 -2.38
CA GLY A 187 -0.25 -13.36 -3.28
C GLY A 187 -0.76 -12.12 -2.55
N PHE A 188 -0.29 -10.95 -3.00
CA PHE A 188 -0.78 -9.67 -2.52
C PHE A 188 -2.25 -9.52 -2.90
N SER A 189 -3.12 -9.53 -1.90
CA SER A 189 -4.56 -9.60 -2.08
C SER A 189 -5.19 -8.21 -2.19
N ILE A 190 -6.26 -8.09 -2.98
CA ILE A 190 -7.09 -6.88 -3.07
C ILE A 190 -8.55 -7.31 -2.95
N HIS A 191 -9.19 -6.89 -1.87
CA HIS A 191 -10.57 -7.26 -1.56
C HIS A 191 -11.41 -6.03 -1.22
N ARG A 192 -12.71 -6.26 -1.07
CA ARG A 192 -13.68 -5.26 -0.67
C ARG A 192 -14.55 -5.77 0.48
N HIS A 193 -14.89 -4.85 1.38
CA HIS A 193 -15.86 -5.07 2.43
C HIS A 193 -17.19 -4.46 1.99
N LEU A 194 -18.19 -5.33 1.82
CA LEU A 194 -19.49 -4.96 1.27
C LEU A 194 -20.20 -3.96 2.18
N ALA A 195 -20.57 -2.81 1.65
CA ALA A 195 -21.45 -1.88 2.32
C ALA A 195 -22.86 -2.48 2.40
N LEU A 196 -23.53 -2.35 3.54
CA LEU A 196 -24.93 -2.79 3.66
C LEU A 196 -25.85 -1.94 2.79
N LYS A 197 -26.58 -2.60 1.90
CA LYS A 197 -27.55 -2.02 0.98
C LYS A 197 -28.94 -2.62 1.18
N SER A 198 -29.95 -1.89 0.74
CA SER A 198 -31.35 -2.32 0.83
C SER A 198 -31.70 -3.55 -0.02
N CYS A 199 -30.80 -3.99 -0.90
CA CYS A 199 -30.97 -5.21 -1.70
C CYS A 199 -30.59 -6.50 -0.96
N TYR A 200 -29.96 -6.42 0.22
CA TYR A 200 -29.71 -7.59 1.05
C TYR A 200 -30.95 -7.93 1.89
N ALA A 201 -31.41 -9.18 1.80
CA ALA A 201 -32.54 -9.69 2.57
C ALA A 201 -32.36 -11.18 2.87
N SER A 202 -33.12 -11.70 3.83
CA SER A 202 -33.14 -13.12 4.20
C SER A 202 -34.39 -13.81 3.66
N VAL A 203 -34.26 -15.11 3.36
CA VAL A 203 -35.40 -16.02 3.12
C VAL A 203 -35.53 -16.99 4.30
N ASN A 204 -36.74 -17.46 4.58
CA ASN A 204 -37.02 -18.40 5.67
C ASN A 204 -37.08 -19.86 5.18
N ILE A 205 -36.61 -20.81 5.98
CA ILE A 205 -36.80 -22.26 5.77
C ILE A 205 -37.88 -22.79 6.73
N TYR A 206 -38.61 -23.82 6.32
CA TYR A 206 -39.61 -24.52 7.13
C TYR A 206 -39.25 -25.99 7.28
#